data_AF-A0A8B7TKH7-F1
#
_entry.id   AF-A0A8B7TKH7-F1
#
_cell.length_a   1.000
_cell.length_b   1.000
_cell.length_c   1.000
_cell.angle_alpha   90.00
_cell.angle_beta   90.00
_cell.angle_gamma   90.00
#
_symmetry.space_group_name_H-M   'P 1'
#
loop_
_entity.id
_entity.type
_entity.pdbx_description
1 polymer ?
#
loop_
_entity_poly.entity_id
_entity_poly.type
_entity_poly.pdbx_seq_one_letter_code
_entity_poly.pdbx_strand_id
1 'polypeptide(L)'
;MDLILINSLPLVSDAETSLTCIASGWHPHEPITIGRDFEALMNQHQDPLEVTQDVTREWAKKVVWKREKASKINGAYFCEGRVRGQPIRIRTMKMRQQVPRHEVPDILEVHLPHAQPQDAGVYSARYIGGNLFTSAFTRLIVRRCEAQKWGPECTRFCTACMNNGVCHEDTGECICPPGFMGRTCEKGK
;
A
#
# COMPACT_ATOMS: atom_id res chain seq x y z
N MET A 1 9.62 -3.10 14.86
CA MET A 1 8.70 -1.95 15.01
C MET A 1 7.61 -2.14 13.99
N ASP A 2 6.35 -2.00 14.41
CA ASP A 2 5.20 -2.40 13.61
C ASP A 2 4.45 -1.13 13.15
N LEU A 3 4.40 -0.92 11.83
CA LEU A 3 3.66 0.16 11.20
C LEU A 3 2.57 -0.49 10.35
N ILE A 4 1.33 -0.03 10.48
CA ILE A 4 0.19 -0.61 9.78
C ILE A 4 -0.60 0.53 9.11
N LEU A 5 -0.88 0.38 7.82
CA LEU A 5 -1.78 1.26 7.07
C LEU A 5 -3.09 0.54 6.78
N ILE A 6 -4.18 1.03 7.37
CA ILE A 6 -5.53 0.56 7.11
C ILE A 6 -6.14 1.43 6.02
N ASN A 7 -6.51 0.79 4.91
CA ASN A 7 -7.29 1.41 3.85
C ASN A 7 -8.76 1.01 3.98
N SER A 8 -9.57 1.86 4.61
CA SER A 8 -11.00 1.63 4.74
C SER A 8 -11.68 1.93 3.42
N LEU A 9 -12.10 0.88 2.70
CA LEU A 9 -12.69 0.94 1.35
C LEU A 9 -11.73 1.57 0.33
N PRO A 10 -10.90 0.77 -0.38
CA PRO A 10 -10.05 1.28 -1.46
C PRO A 10 -10.87 1.76 -2.67
N LEU A 11 -12.09 1.23 -2.83
CA LEU A 11 -13.04 1.64 -3.85
C LEU A 11 -13.93 2.77 -3.31
N VAL A 12 -13.73 3.96 -3.83
CA VAL A 12 -14.42 5.19 -3.45
C VAL A 12 -15.79 5.26 -4.12
N SER A 13 -16.82 5.40 -3.29
CA SER A 13 -18.22 5.61 -3.67
C SER A 13 -18.76 6.86 -2.98
N ASP A 14 -20.07 6.98 -2.82
CA ASP A 14 -20.69 8.06 -2.04
C ASP A 14 -20.57 7.84 -0.51
N ALA A 15 -20.06 6.67 -0.10
CA ALA A 15 -19.78 6.38 1.30
C ALA A 15 -18.51 7.08 1.80
N GLU A 16 -18.44 7.30 3.12
CA GLU A 16 -17.22 7.78 3.77
C GLU A 16 -16.09 6.76 3.60
N THR A 17 -14.88 7.26 3.36
CA THR A 17 -13.69 6.44 3.20
C THR A 17 -12.53 7.07 3.98
N SER A 18 -11.56 6.26 4.39
CA SER A 18 -10.46 6.75 5.22
C SER A 18 -9.15 5.99 4.99
N LEU A 19 -8.06 6.60 5.42
CA LEU A 19 -6.77 5.97 5.65
C LEU A 19 -6.39 6.18 7.11
N THR A 20 -6.03 5.10 7.81
CA THR A 20 -5.53 5.17 9.18
C THR A 20 -4.16 4.53 9.24
N CYS A 21 -3.17 5.26 9.73
CA CYS A 21 -1.84 4.73 9.95
C CYS A 21 -1.52 4.62 11.44
N ILE A 22 -1.00 3.46 11.83
CA ILE A 22 -0.89 3.03 13.22
C ILE A 22 0.56 2.60 13.47
N ALA A 23 1.19 3.16 14.50
CA ALA A 23 2.40 2.62 15.10
C ALA A 23 2.00 1.72 16.28
N SER A 24 2.18 0.41 16.14
CA SER A 24 1.75 -0.58 17.13
C SER A 24 2.93 -1.04 17.98
N GLY A 25 2.83 -0.88 19.30
CA GLY A 25 3.85 -1.38 20.24
C GLY A 25 5.16 -0.58 20.27
N TRP A 26 5.16 0.67 19.80
CA TRP A 26 6.28 1.60 19.96
C TRP A 26 5.79 3.05 19.93
N HIS A 27 6.48 3.92 20.67
CA HIS A 27 6.24 5.36 20.64
C HIS A 27 7.09 6.00 19.53
N PRO A 28 6.50 6.56 18.47
CA PRO A 28 7.25 7.21 17.42
C PRO A 28 7.87 8.53 17.93
N HIS A 29 9.20 8.62 17.92
CA HIS A 29 9.91 9.87 18.27
C HIS A 29 9.68 10.98 17.24
N GLU A 30 9.46 10.59 15.98
CA GLU A 30 9.10 11.48 14.88
C GLU A 30 7.64 11.23 14.47
N PRO A 31 6.89 12.28 14.12
CA PRO A 31 5.47 12.14 13.82
C PRO A 31 5.22 11.25 12.59
N ILE A 32 4.25 10.35 12.69
CA ILE A 32 3.73 9.59 11.55
C ILE A 32 3.24 10.56 10.47
N THR A 33 3.52 10.25 9.22
CA THR A 33 3.11 11.04 8.05
C THR A 33 2.15 10.24 7.20
N ILE A 34 1.05 10.87 6.75
CA ILE A 34 0.16 10.34 5.72
C ILE A 34 0.16 11.34 4.58
N GLY A 35 0.38 10.87 3.36
CA GLY A 35 0.53 11.74 2.20
C GLY A 35 0.13 11.07 0.89
N ARG A 36 0.07 11.88 -0.17
CA ARG A 36 -0.03 11.39 -1.55
C ARG A 36 1.34 10.96 -2.04
N ASP A 37 1.41 9.80 -2.68
CA ASP A 37 2.65 9.24 -3.23
C ASP A 37 2.84 9.71 -4.67
N PHE A 38 3.36 10.94 -4.84
CA PHE A 38 3.58 11.55 -6.15
C PHE A 38 4.68 10.85 -6.97
N GLU A 39 5.57 10.08 -6.32
CA GLU A 39 6.58 9.26 -6.98
C GLU A 39 5.92 8.02 -7.60
N ALA A 40 5.00 7.37 -6.88
CA ALA A 40 4.30 6.18 -7.37
C ALA A 40 3.26 6.49 -8.45
N LEU A 41 2.64 7.67 -8.42
CA LEU A 41 1.67 8.09 -9.42
C LEU A 41 1.77 9.61 -9.65
N MET A 42 2.26 10.00 -10.83
CA MET A 42 2.38 11.40 -11.22
C MET A 42 1.01 12.03 -11.53
N ASN A 43 0.94 13.36 -11.55
CA ASN A 43 -0.25 14.14 -11.92
C ASN A 43 -1.48 13.92 -11.01
N GLN A 44 -1.27 13.53 -9.76
CA GLN A 44 -2.32 13.49 -8.75
C GLN A 44 -2.78 14.89 -8.34
N HIS A 45 -3.99 14.97 -7.77
CA HIS A 45 -4.50 16.21 -7.18
C HIS A 45 -3.58 16.70 -6.06
N GLN A 46 -3.33 18.00 -6.01
CA GLN A 46 -2.43 18.62 -5.01
C GLN A 46 -3.17 19.14 -3.77
N ASP A 47 -4.42 18.70 -3.55
CA ASP A 47 -5.18 19.18 -2.40
C ASP A 47 -4.51 18.68 -1.12
N PRO A 48 -4.25 19.56 -0.15
CA PRO A 48 -3.65 19.16 1.12
C PRO A 48 -4.57 18.18 1.84
N LEU A 49 -4.00 17.16 2.46
CA LEU A 49 -4.75 16.18 3.24
C LEU A 49 -4.94 16.70 4.67
N GLU A 50 -6.18 16.68 5.14
CA GLU A 50 -6.50 16.94 6.55
C GLU A 50 -6.17 15.71 7.40
N VAL A 51 -4.94 15.66 7.90
CA VAL A 51 -4.46 14.57 8.76
C VAL A 51 -4.78 14.88 10.22
N THR A 52 -5.54 14.01 10.87
CA THR A 52 -5.97 14.14 12.27
C THR A 52 -5.45 12.98 13.12
N GLN A 53 -5.44 13.12 14.45
CA GLN A 53 -5.14 12.02 15.36
C GLN A 53 -6.33 11.06 15.44
N ASP A 54 -6.06 9.76 15.46
CA ASP A 54 -7.10 8.75 15.70
C ASP A 54 -7.11 8.32 17.17
N VAL A 55 -8.02 8.89 17.96
CA VAL A 55 -8.12 8.66 19.41
C VAL A 55 -8.56 7.24 19.80
N THR A 56 -9.00 6.43 18.83
CA THR A 56 -9.40 5.03 19.08
C THR A 56 -8.21 4.09 19.25
N ARG A 57 -7.00 4.57 18.93
CA ARG A 57 -5.75 3.82 18.98
C ARG A 57 -4.67 4.72 19.59
N GLU A 58 -3.71 4.12 20.28
CA GLU A 58 -2.71 4.87 21.06
C GLU A 58 -1.88 5.83 20.17
N TRP A 59 -1.17 5.28 19.18
CA TRP A 59 -0.31 6.03 18.26
C TRP A 59 -0.79 5.89 16.82
N ALA A 60 -1.80 6.67 16.45
CA ALA A 60 -2.37 6.63 15.13
C ALA A 60 -2.77 8.01 14.59
N LYS A 61 -2.64 8.16 13.27
CA LYS A 61 -3.18 9.28 12.50
C LYS A 61 -4.14 8.77 11.44
N LYS A 62 -5.10 9.60 11.04
CA LYS A 62 -6.06 9.28 9.99
C LYS A 62 -6.37 10.46 9.10
N VAL A 63 -6.77 10.13 7.87
CA VAL A 63 -7.41 11.04 6.92
C VAL A 63 -8.79 10.47 6.62
N VAL A 64 -9.81 11.32 6.70
CA VAL A 64 -11.21 10.92 6.47
C VAL A 64 -11.77 11.80 5.38
N TRP A 65 -12.33 11.18 4.34
CA TRP A 65 -13.02 11.88 3.26
C TRP A 65 -14.53 11.66 3.40
N LYS A 66 -15.24 12.73 3.77
CA LYS A 66 -16.69 12.71 3.99
C LYS A 66 -17.42 13.05 2.71
N ARG A 67 -18.04 12.06 2.05
CA ARG A 67 -18.88 12.27 0.85
C ARG A 67 -18.22 13.19 -0.18
N GLU A 68 -16.92 13.00 -0.39
CA GLU A 68 -16.11 13.80 -1.30
C GLU A 68 -16.10 13.20 -2.71
N LYS A 69 -15.87 14.05 -3.72
CA LYS A 69 -15.81 13.56 -5.11
C LYS A 69 -14.58 12.67 -5.28
N ALA A 70 -14.79 11.46 -5.81
CA ALA A 70 -13.71 10.52 -6.16
C ALA A 70 -12.60 11.16 -7.03
N SER A 71 -12.92 12.19 -7.82
CA SER A 71 -11.93 12.95 -8.59
C SER A 71 -10.79 13.55 -7.75
N LYS A 72 -11.05 13.89 -6.49
CA LYS A 72 -10.03 14.43 -5.57
C LYS A 72 -9.32 13.33 -4.78
N ILE A 73 -9.99 12.21 -4.52
CA ILE A 73 -9.47 11.13 -3.67
C ILE A 73 -8.66 10.13 -4.49
N ASN A 74 -8.96 9.92 -5.76
CA ASN A 74 -8.30 8.88 -6.56
C ASN A 74 -6.81 9.15 -6.70
N GLY A 75 -6.00 8.13 -6.42
CA GLY A 75 -4.55 8.23 -6.47
C GLY A 75 -3.83 7.23 -5.56
N ALA A 76 -2.52 7.40 -5.47
CA ALA A 76 -1.63 6.62 -4.64
C ALA A 76 -1.30 7.40 -3.36
N TYR A 77 -1.30 6.69 -2.24
CA TYR A 77 -1.06 7.25 -0.92
C TYR A 77 0.01 6.44 -0.20
N PHE A 78 0.65 7.07 0.77
CA PHE A 78 1.55 6.41 1.67
C PHE A 78 1.29 6.79 3.12
N CYS A 79 1.71 5.90 4.01
CA CYS A 79 2.05 6.25 5.37
C CYS A 79 3.53 6.00 5.62
N GLU A 80 4.19 6.94 6.30
CA GLU A 80 5.57 6.82 6.74
C GLU A 80 5.68 6.94 8.27
N GLY A 81 6.45 6.03 8.86
CA GLY A 81 6.97 6.14 10.22
C GLY A 81 8.50 6.04 10.20
N ARG A 82 9.18 6.57 11.21
CA ARG A 82 10.65 6.55 11.28
C ARG A 82 11.14 5.78 12.49
N VAL A 83 12.11 4.92 12.25
CA VAL A 83 12.69 4.02 13.22
C VAL A 83 14.19 4.23 13.23
N ARG A 84 14.71 4.83 14.31
CA ARG A 84 16.14 5.18 14.41
C ARG A 84 16.64 5.98 13.19
N GLY A 85 15.83 6.93 12.72
CA GLY A 85 16.11 7.75 11.53
C GLY A 85 15.86 7.06 10.18
N GLN A 86 15.61 5.75 10.14
CA GLN A 86 15.29 5.03 8.90
C GLN A 86 13.78 5.09 8.61
N PRO A 87 13.36 5.51 7.40
CA PRO A 87 11.95 5.59 7.04
C PRO A 87 11.38 4.21 6.71
N ILE A 88 10.20 3.91 7.23
CA ILE A 88 9.36 2.76 6.87
C ILE A 88 8.11 3.31 6.19
N ARG A 89 7.87 2.91 4.94
CA ARG A 89 6.76 3.42 4.13
C ARG A 89 5.84 2.30 3.65
N ILE A 90 4.54 2.44 3.92
CA ILE A 90 3.49 1.55 3.41
C ILE A 90 2.65 2.32 2.40
N ARG A 91 2.33 1.70 1.27
CA ARG A 91 1.65 2.33 0.15
C ARG A 91 0.30 1.69 -0.11
N THR A 92 -0.65 2.47 -0.59
CA THR A 92 -1.97 2.00 -1.00
C THR A 92 -2.57 2.92 -2.04
N MET A 93 -3.73 2.57 -2.59
CA MET A 93 -4.44 3.37 -3.59
C MET A 93 -5.91 3.54 -3.23
N LYS A 94 -6.49 4.63 -3.71
CA LYS A 94 -7.94 4.87 -3.76
C LYS A 94 -8.34 5.03 -5.22
N MET A 95 -9.45 4.41 -5.62
CA MET A 95 -9.98 4.52 -6.99
C MET A 95 -11.50 4.48 -6.99
N ARG A 96 -12.12 4.97 -8.07
CA ARG A 96 -13.58 5.01 -8.18
C ARG A 96 -14.15 3.59 -8.21
N GLN A 97 -15.22 3.35 -7.44
CA GLN A 97 -15.91 2.06 -7.45
C GLN A 97 -16.58 1.76 -8.80
N GLN A 98 -17.12 2.79 -9.46
CA GLN A 98 -17.83 2.66 -10.72
C GLN A 98 -16.90 2.95 -11.90
N VAL A 99 -16.65 1.92 -12.71
CA VAL A 99 -16.11 2.05 -14.07
C VAL A 99 -17.29 1.83 -15.04
N PRO A 100 -17.52 2.68 -16.05
CA PRO A 100 -18.61 2.47 -17.01
C PRO A 100 -18.51 1.08 -17.66
N ARG A 101 -19.54 0.25 -17.44
CA ARG A 101 -19.57 -1.18 -17.79
C ARG A 101 -19.71 -1.44 -19.29
N HIS A 102 -20.11 -0.45 -20.07
CA HIS A 102 -20.53 -0.61 -21.46
C HIS A 102 -19.38 -0.71 -22.48
N GLU A 103 -18.12 -0.64 -22.04
CA GLU A 103 -16.98 -0.51 -22.93
C GLU A 103 -15.81 -1.50 -22.60
N VAL A 104 -15.92 -2.36 -21.56
CA VAL A 104 -14.76 -3.12 -21.04
C VAL A 104 -14.75 -4.52 -21.65
N PRO A 105 -13.61 -5.04 -22.18
CA PRO A 105 -13.43 -6.48 -22.35
C PRO A 105 -13.58 -7.19 -20.99
N ASP A 106 -14.04 -8.45 -20.97
CA ASP A 106 -14.28 -9.19 -19.71
C ASP A 106 -13.05 -9.18 -18.79
N ILE A 107 -11.85 -9.27 -19.37
CA ILE A 107 -10.56 -9.16 -18.68
C ILE A 107 -9.58 -8.36 -19.56
N LEU A 108 -8.91 -7.37 -18.97
CA LEU A 108 -7.79 -6.66 -19.60
C LEU A 108 -6.49 -7.11 -18.95
N GLU A 109 -5.62 -7.76 -19.73
CA GLU A 109 -4.37 -8.35 -19.24
C GLU A 109 -3.13 -7.62 -19.74
N VAL A 110 -2.09 -7.61 -18.91
CA VAL A 110 -0.75 -7.16 -19.28
C VAL A 110 0.22 -8.30 -18.97
N HIS A 111 0.91 -8.80 -19.99
CA HIS A 111 1.84 -9.91 -19.85
C HIS A 111 3.26 -9.39 -19.60
N LEU A 112 3.85 -9.74 -18.46
CA LEU A 112 5.21 -9.34 -18.05
C LEU A 112 6.04 -10.59 -17.73
N PRO A 113 6.61 -11.26 -18.74
CA PRO A 113 7.46 -12.42 -18.52
C PRO A 113 8.78 -11.96 -17.89
N HIS A 114 9.26 -12.68 -16.87
CA HIS A 114 10.54 -12.40 -16.19
C HIS A 114 10.65 -11.00 -15.57
N ALA A 115 9.58 -10.54 -14.90
CA ALA A 115 9.53 -9.23 -14.26
C ALA A 115 10.75 -8.94 -13.36
N GLN A 116 11.31 -7.75 -13.52
CA GLN A 116 12.47 -7.22 -12.79
C GLN A 116 12.05 -6.15 -11.78
N PRO A 117 12.90 -5.79 -10.79
CA PRO A 117 12.55 -4.77 -9.79
C PRO A 117 12.14 -3.42 -10.39
N GLN A 118 12.71 -3.02 -11.53
CA GLN A 118 12.33 -1.79 -12.23
C GLN A 118 10.93 -1.83 -12.88
N ASP A 119 10.35 -3.01 -13.07
CA ASP A 119 8.99 -3.16 -13.60
C ASP A 119 7.93 -2.96 -12.49
N ALA A 120 8.34 -2.91 -11.22
CA ALA A 120 7.43 -2.66 -10.11
C ALA A 120 6.87 -1.22 -10.15
N GLY A 121 5.62 -1.06 -9.74
CA GLY A 121 4.98 0.26 -9.78
C GLY A 121 3.47 0.20 -9.69
N VAL A 122 2.83 1.36 -9.85
CA VAL A 122 1.38 1.45 -9.97
C VAL A 122 1.01 1.40 -11.44
N TYR A 123 0.24 0.39 -11.82
CA TYR A 123 -0.34 0.21 -13.14
C TYR A 123 -1.74 0.82 -13.14
N SER A 124 -2.04 1.62 -14.16
CA SER A 124 -3.34 2.25 -14.34
C SER A 124 -4.06 1.70 -15.58
N ALA A 125 -5.35 1.39 -15.45
CA ALA A 125 -6.21 1.04 -16.58
C ALA A 125 -7.36 2.04 -16.70
N ARG A 126 -7.57 2.58 -17.90
CA ARG A 126 -8.65 3.52 -18.23
C ARG A 126 -9.00 3.44 -19.71
N TYR A 127 -10.19 3.94 -20.06
CA TYR A 127 -10.50 4.24 -21.46
C TYR A 127 -9.67 5.39 -21.99
N ILE A 128 -9.51 5.41 -23.32
CA ILE A 128 -8.79 6.43 -24.06
C ILE A 128 -9.35 7.84 -23.78
N GLY A 129 -10.68 7.99 -23.71
CA GLY A 129 -11.33 9.26 -23.37
C GLY A 129 -11.38 9.58 -21.87
N GLY A 130 -10.94 8.66 -21.01
CA GLY A 130 -10.91 8.85 -19.55
C GLY A 130 -9.70 9.66 -19.10
N ASN A 131 -9.65 10.00 -17.81
CA ASN A 131 -8.52 10.68 -17.17
C ASN A 131 -7.91 9.83 -16.05
N LEU A 132 -6.83 10.31 -15.43
CA LEU A 132 -6.17 9.61 -14.32
C LEU A 132 -7.15 9.30 -13.18
N PHE A 133 -8.05 10.23 -12.87
CA PHE A 133 -9.03 10.08 -11.81
C PHE A 133 -10.17 9.11 -12.15
N THR A 134 -10.30 8.67 -13.39
CA THR A 134 -11.24 7.60 -13.78
C THR A 134 -10.54 6.26 -13.99
N SER A 135 -9.25 6.17 -13.65
CA SER A 135 -8.47 4.94 -13.82
C SER A 135 -8.69 3.98 -12.66
N ALA A 136 -8.64 2.67 -12.95
CA ALA A 136 -8.37 1.64 -11.97
C ALA A 136 -6.87 1.53 -11.72
N PHE A 137 -6.46 1.24 -10.49
CA PHE A 137 -5.06 1.14 -10.08
C PHE A 137 -4.76 -0.22 -9.45
N THR A 138 -3.66 -0.81 -9.88
CA THR A 138 -3.07 -2.03 -9.28
C THR A 138 -1.60 -1.78 -9.02
N ARG A 139 -1.07 -2.27 -7.89
CA ARG A 139 0.35 -2.14 -7.58
C ARG A 139 1.06 -3.47 -7.76
N LEU A 140 2.06 -3.50 -8.64
CA LEU A 140 2.98 -4.62 -8.77
C LEU A 140 4.15 -4.42 -7.82
N ILE A 141 4.50 -5.46 -7.06
CA ILE A 141 5.67 -5.49 -6.17
C ILE A 141 6.57 -6.61 -6.67
N VAL A 142 7.78 -6.25 -7.09
CA VAL A 142 8.81 -7.21 -7.49
C VAL A 142 9.95 -7.10 -6.48
N ARG A 143 10.27 -8.21 -5.81
CA ARG A 143 11.38 -8.29 -4.86
C ARG A 143 12.69 -8.37 -5.62
N ARG A 144 13.78 -7.86 -5.04
CA ARG A 144 15.13 -7.96 -5.63
C ARG A 144 15.57 -9.41 -5.83
N CYS A 145 15.25 -10.26 -4.86
CA CYS A 145 15.66 -11.65 -4.85
C CYS A 145 14.51 -12.56 -5.27
N GLU A 146 14.87 -13.70 -5.86
CA GLU A 146 13.93 -14.79 -6.13
C GLU A 146 13.26 -15.33 -4.86
N ALA A 147 12.24 -16.15 -5.04
CA ALA A 147 11.54 -16.77 -3.92
C ALA A 147 12.54 -17.55 -3.03
N GLN A 148 12.35 -17.45 -1.71
CA GLN A 148 13.19 -18.10 -0.70
C GLN A 148 14.65 -17.60 -0.61
N LYS A 149 15.02 -16.53 -1.33
CA LYS A 149 16.32 -15.88 -1.22
C LYS A 149 16.23 -14.48 -0.62
N TRP A 150 17.32 -14.08 0.05
CA TRP A 150 17.50 -12.74 0.61
C TRP A 150 18.99 -12.38 0.72
N GLY A 151 19.25 -11.14 1.11
CA GLY A 151 20.57 -10.54 1.26
C GLY A 151 20.91 -9.60 0.11
N PRO A 152 22.02 -8.84 0.25
CA PRO A 152 22.46 -7.89 -0.77
C PRO A 152 22.76 -8.59 -2.12
N GLU A 153 23.22 -9.84 -2.09
CA GLU A 153 23.55 -10.65 -3.26
C GLU A 153 22.58 -11.82 -3.49
N CYS A 154 21.47 -11.88 -2.74
CA CYS A 154 20.47 -12.96 -2.86
C CYS A 154 21.01 -14.40 -2.63
N THR A 155 22.12 -14.56 -1.92
CA THR A 155 22.76 -15.86 -1.68
C THR A 155 22.22 -16.58 -0.43
N ARG A 156 21.59 -15.84 0.50
CA ARG A 156 21.08 -16.39 1.77
C ARG A 156 19.67 -16.95 1.60
N PHE A 157 19.34 -17.98 2.37
CA PHE A 157 18.02 -18.58 2.38
C PHE A 157 17.09 -17.89 3.38
N CYS A 158 15.86 -17.64 2.96
CA CYS A 158 14.82 -17.05 3.78
C CYS A 158 14.41 -17.97 4.93
N THR A 159 13.87 -17.37 5.99
CA THR A 159 13.02 -18.11 6.93
C THR A 159 11.80 -18.65 6.18
N ALA A 160 11.42 -19.90 6.44
CA ALA A 160 10.25 -20.51 5.81
C ALA A 160 8.96 -19.89 6.37
N CYS A 161 8.39 -18.94 5.63
CA CYS A 161 7.16 -18.25 6.00
C CYS A 161 5.93 -19.11 5.65
N MET A 162 5.11 -19.40 6.66
CA MET A 162 3.84 -20.11 6.55
C MET A 162 2.67 -19.11 6.39
N ASN A 163 1.47 -19.62 6.14
CA ASN A 163 0.24 -18.83 6.07
C ASN A 163 0.33 -17.62 5.13
N ASN A 164 1.01 -17.78 3.99
CA ASN A 164 1.25 -16.72 2.99
C ASN A 164 2.09 -15.54 3.50
N GLY A 165 2.89 -15.72 4.56
CA GLY A 165 3.91 -14.75 4.94
C GLY A 165 4.93 -14.54 3.82
N VAL A 166 5.45 -13.32 3.71
CA VAL A 166 6.43 -12.95 2.67
C VAL A 166 7.77 -12.68 3.34
N CYS A 167 8.83 -13.32 2.85
CA CYS A 167 10.19 -13.05 3.31
C CYS A 167 10.65 -11.66 2.87
N HIS A 168 11.23 -10.87 3.76
CA HIS A 168 11.83 -9.58 3.43
C HIS A 168 13.22 -9.79 2.80
N GLU A 169 13.48 -9.28 1.57
CA GLU A 169 14.77 -9.52 0.88
C GLU A 169 16.00 -8.93 1.59
N ASP A 170 15.86 -7.94 2.46
CA ASP A 170 17.02 -7.38 3.17
C ASP A 170 17.33 -8.04 4.51
N THR A 171 16.36 -8.71 5.13
CA THR A 171 16.52 -9.25 6.50
C THR A 171 16.34 -10.76 6.60
N GLY A 172 15.66 -11.39 5.64
CA GLY A 172 15.35 -12.83 5.66
C GLY A 172 14.25 -13.24 6.62
N GLU A 173 13.67 -12.29 7.36
CA GLU A 173 12.56 -12.51 8.29
C GLU A 173 11.21 -12.36 7.57
N CYS A 174 10.16 -12.97 8.13
CA CYS A 174 8.84 -12.98 7.54
C CYS A 174 8.01 -11.74 7.91
N ILE A 175 7.35 -11.15 6.93
CA ILE A 175 6.22 -10.22 7.12
C ILE A 175 4.95 -11.06 7.12
N CYS A 176 4.34 -11.20 8.29
CA CYS A 176 3.14 -12.02 8.45
C CYS A 176 1.87 -11.26 8.04
N PRO A 177 0.88 -11.95 7.45
CA PRO A 177 -0.41 -11.34 7.20
C PRO A 177 -1.17 -11.05 8.50
N PRO A 178 -2.14 -10.12 8.47
CA PRO A 178 -2.97 -9.82 9.63
C PRO A 178 -3.62 -11.09 10.21
N GLY A 179 -3.51 -11.25 11.53
CA GLY A 179 -4.01 -12.43 12.25
C GLY A 179 -2.96 -13.50 12.52
N PHE A 180 -1.77 -13.44 11.91
CA PHE A 180 -0.67 -14.37 12.15
C PHE A 180 0.57 -13.68 12.72
N MET A 181 1.39 -14.44 13.44
CA MET A 181 2.62 -13.96 14.09
C MET A 181 3.66 -15.07 14.29
N GLY A 182 4.82 -14.69 14.83
CA GLY A 182 5.98 -15.57 15.01
C GLY A 182 6.94 -15.49 13.82
N ARG A 183 8.15 -16.04 13.98
CA ARG A 183 9.23 -15.95 12.97
C ARG A 183 8.84 -16.57 11.63
N THR A 184 8.01 -17.60 11.66
CA THR A 184 7.52 -18.36 10.50
C THR A 184 6.06 -18.06 10.17
N CYS A 185 5.41 -17.10 10.85
CA CYS A 185 3.98 -16.79 10.69
C CYS A 185 3.01 -17.96 10.95
N GLU A 186 3.42 -18.98 11.70
CA GLU A 186 2.60 -20.18 11.97
C GLU A 186 1.54 -19.97 13.05
N LYS A 187 1.71 -18.99 13.94
CA LYS A 187 0.83 -18.78 15.10
C LYS A 187 -0.28 -17.83 14.74
N GLY A 188 -1.52 -18.32 14.73
CA GLY A 188 -2.72 -17.47 14.68
C GLY A 188 -2.96 -16.75 16.01
N LYS A 189 -3.52 -15.55 15.95
CA LYS A 189 -4.09 -14.85 17.11
C LYS A 189 -5.54 -15.25 17.35
#